data_AF-A0A6L3AFQ9-F1
#
_entry.id   AF-A0A6L3AFQ9-F1
#
_cell.length_a   1.000
_cell.length_b   1.000
_cell.length_c   1.000
_cell.angle_alpha   90.00
_cell.angle_beta   90.00
_cell.angle_gamma   90.00
#
_symmetry.space_group_name_H-M   'P 1'
#
loop_
_entity.id
_entity.type
_entity.pdbx_description
1 polymer ?
#
loop_
_entity_poly.entity_id
_entity_poly.type
_entity_poly.pdbx_seq_one_letter_code
_entity_poly.pdbx_strand_id
1 'polypeptide(L)'
;MHTHTQLIYLDTNSPLICATRILDAGQDNVGHYLILDKTVAHVRGGGQLGDRGRIGDATLLDVRRANDEVRHYVEGVSPVVGANVAVKVDPEFRRRSSRWHTAGHLLAAALEHEIPGFAASAAQQWPTDA
;
A
#
# COMPACT_ATOMS: atom_id res chain seq x y z
N MET A 1 -13.89 17.78 -11.22
CA MET A 1 -13.37 16.43 -11.53
C MET A 1 -12.65 15.96 -10.29
N HIS A 2 -12.98 14.78 -9.75
CA HIS A 2 -12.35 14.28 -8.53
C HIS A 2 -10.91 13.89 -8.84
N THR A 3 -9.95 14.67 -8.34
CA THR A 3 -8.49 14.52 -8.57
C THR A 3 -7.85 13.50 -7.61
N HIS A 4 -8.64 12.74 -6.85
CA HIS A 4 -8.14 11.80 -5.85
C HIS A 4 -8.40 10.35 -6.25
N THR A 5 -7.41 9.50 -5.99
CA THR A 5 -7.50 8.04 -6.15
C THR A 5 -8.60 7.46 -5.25
N GLN A 6 -9.58 6.79 -5.85
CA GLN A 6 -10.58 6.03 -5.11
C GLN A 6 -9.96 4.77 -4.48
N LEU A 7 -10.16 4.58 -3.17
CA LEU A 7 -9.56 3.49 -2.40
C LEU A 7 -10.52 2.30 -2.27
N ILE A 8 -10.46 1.38 -3.24
CA ILE A 8 -11.35 0.20 -3.29
C ILE A 8 -11.03 -0.78 -2.16
N TYR A 9 -9.77 -0.84 -1.71
CA TYR A 9 -9.33 -1.78 -0.66
C TYR A 9 -10.01 -1.60 0.70
N LEU A 10 -10.72 -0.48 0.91
CA LEU A 10 -11.49 -0.22 2.12
C LEU A 10 -12.83 -0.97 2.15
N ASP A 11 -13.29 -1.48 1.00
CA ASP A 11 -14.50 -2.30 0.94
C ASP A 11 -14.24 -3.71 1.50
N THR A 12 -15.19 -4.22 2.29
CA THR A 12 -15.10 -5.54 2.96
C THR A 12 -14.81 -6.69 1.99
N ASN A 13 -15.32 -6.60 0.76
CA ASN A 13 -15.11 -7.58 -0.30
C ASN A 13 -14.24 -7.04 -1.44
N SER A 14 -13.26 -6.18 -1.13
CA SER A 14 -12.37 -5.63 -2.15
C SER A 14 -11.72 -6.75 -2.96
N PRO A 15 -11.80 -6.69 -4.31
CA PRO A 15 -11.04 -7.59 -5.14
C PRO A 15 -9.54 -7.31 -5.00
N LEU A 16 -8.70 -8.27 -5.41
CA LEU A 16 -7.25 -8.10 -5.51
C LEU A 16 -6.79 -7.68 -6.92
N ILE A 17 -7.75 -7.44 -7.81
CA ILE A 17 -7.52 -6.95 -9.16
C ILE A 17 -8.56 -5.89 -9.51
N CYS A 18 -8.15 -4.80 -10.14
CA CYS A 18 -9.07 -3.85 -10.77
C CYS A 18 -8.49 -3.25 -12.04
N ALA A 19 -9.36 -2.88 -12.98
CA ALA A 19 -9.02 -1.96 -14.06
C ALA A 19 -8.98 -0.52 -13.52
N THR A 20 -8.03 0.28 -13.97
CA THR A 20 -7.82 1.68 -13.56
C THR A 20 -7.24 2.48 -14.72
N ARG A 21 -7.36 3.80 -14.64
CA ARG A 21 -6.69 4.75 -15.51
C ARG A 21 -5.54 5.43 -14.79
N ILE A 22 -4.41 5.57 -15.48
CA ILE A 22 -3.26 6.34 -15.00
C ILE A 22 -3.57 7.82 -15.17
N LEU A 23 -3.59 8.55 -14.06
CA LEU A 23 -3.85 9.99 -14.01
C LEU A 23 -2.56 10.79 -14.19
N ASP A 24 -1.47 10.33 -13.58
CA ASP A 24 -0.18 10.99 -13.65
C ASP A 24 0.98 10.01 -13.34
N ALA A 25 2.20 10.43 -13.64
CA ALA A 25 3.42 9.70 -13.34
C ALA A 25 4.55 10.66 -12.94
N GLY A 26 5.41 10.22 -12.02
CA GLY A 26 6.51 11.04 -11.54
C GLY A 26 7.65 10.23 -10.95
N GLN A 27 8.61 10.95 -10.39
CA GLN A 27 9.72 10.37 -9.65
C GLN A 27 10.01 11.24 -8.43
N ASP A 28 10.29 10.60 -7.30
CA ASP A 28 10.80 11.25 -6.10
C ASP A 28 12.00 10.45 -5.53
N ASN A 29 12.38 10.74 -4.29
CA ASN A 29 13.50 10.07 -3.61
C ASN A 29 13.24 8.58 -3.29
N VAL A 30 11.98 8.11 -3.32
CA VAL A 30 11.62 6.71 -3.14
C VAL A 30 11.70 5.96 -4.47
N GLY A 31 11.36 6.61 -5.58
CA GLY A 31 11.51 6.06 -6.93
C GLY A 31 10.46 6.58 -7.92
N HIS A 32 10.30 5.87 -9.03
CA HIS A 32 9.25 6.15 -10.00
C HIS A 32 7.88 5.74 -9.45
N TYR A 33 6.87 6.59 -9.65
CA TYR A 33 5.52 6.31 -9.18
C TYR A 33 4.44 6.68 -10.21
N LEU A 34 3.28 6.08 -10.01
CA LEU A 34 2.05 6.35 -10.77
C LEU A 34 0.94 6.82 -9.82
N ILE A 35 0.13 7.76 -10.30
CA ILE A 35 -1.13 8.18 -9.67
C ILE A 35 -2.26 7.58 -10.50
N LEU A 36 -3.19 6.90 -9.82
CA LEU A 36 -4.27 6.12 -10.44
C LEU A 36 -5.62 6.73 -10.08
N ASP A 37 -6.63 6.55 -10.94
CA ASP A 37 -8.00 6.99 -10.63
C ASP A 37 -8.65 6.18 -9.50
N LYS A 38 -8.27 4.90 -9.37
CA LYS A 38 -8.71 4.00 -8.31
C LYS A 38 -7.71 2.87 -8.09
N THR A 39 -7.70 2.31 -6.89
CA THR A 39 -6.77 1.24 -6.55
C THR A 39 -7.36 0.22 -5.57
N VAL A 40 -7.06 -1.04 -5.82
CA VAL A 40 -7.27 -2.17 -4.87
C VAL A 40 -6.06 -2.42 -3.99
N ALA A 41 -4.93 -1.75 -4.27
CA ALA A 41 -3.71 -1.89 -3.52
C ALA A 41 -3.81 -1.10 -2.21
N HIS A 42 -3.48 -1.74 -1.09
CA HIS A 42 -3.45 -1.13 0.23
C HIS A 42 -2.34 -0.08 0.29
N VAL A 43 -2.70 1.12 0.73
CA VAL A 43 -1.74 2.20 0.95
C VAL A 43 -1.09 2.03 2.31
N ARG A 44 0.25 2.03 2.35
CA ARG A 44 1.06 1.95 3.56
C ARG A 44 0.54 2.91 4.63
N GLY A 45 0.38 2.39 5.85
CA GLY A 45 -0.08 3.17 7.00
C GLY A 45 -0.32 2.30 8.22
N GLY A 46 -0.28 2.89 9.42
CA GLY A 46 -0.56 2.19 10.68
C GLY A 46 0.39 1.02 11.00
N GLY A 47 1.57 0.95 10.38
CA GLY A 47 2.51 -0.17 10.52
C GLY A 47 2.26 -1.33 9.55
N GLN A 48 1.20 -1.28 8.74
CA GLN A 48 1.00 -2.20 7.62
C GLN A 48 1.76 -1.68 6.39
N LEU A 49 2.52 -2.56 5.73
CA LEU A 49 3.19 -2.22 4.47
C LEU A 49 2.17 -1.99 3.36
N GLY A 50 2.53 -1.08 2.44
CA GLY A 50 1.81 -0.94 1.18
C GLY A 50 1.99 -2.19 0.33
N ASP A 51 1.01 -2.45 -0.53
CA ASP A 51 1.01 -3.66 -1.33
C ASP A 51 2.07 -3.73 -2.40
N ARG A 52 2.31 -4.97 -2.81
CA ARG A 52 3.12 -5.34 -3.98
C ARG A 52 2.27 -6.04 -5.02
N GLY A 53 2.80 -6.12 -6.25
CA GLY A 53 2.14 -6.83 -7.33
C GLY A 53 2.50 -6.30 -8.72
N ARG A 54 1.50 -6.00 -9.55
CA ARG A 54 1.67 -5.51 -10.93
C ARG A 54 0.72 -4.36 -11.25
N ILE A 55 1.17 -3.43 -12.09
CA ILE A 55 0.34 -2.41 -12.74
C ILE A 55 0.62 -2.48 -14.25
N GLY A 56 -0.28 -3.11 -15.00
CA GLY A 56 0.04 -3.52 -16.38
C GLY A 56 1.27 -4.43 -16.37
N ASP A 57 2.32 -4.04 -17.10
CA ASP A 57 3.59 -4.76 -17.16
C ASP A 57 4.61 -4.32 -16.10
N ALA A 58 4.36 -3.18 -15.42
CA ALA A 58 5.22 -2.67 -14.37
C ALA A 58 5.06 -3.48 -13.08
N THR A 59 6.15 -3.66 -12.34
CA THR A 59 6.13 -4.29 -11.01
C THR A 59 5.75 -3.24 -9.97
N LEU A 60 4.71 -3.50 -9.17
CA LEU A 60 4.33 -2.67 -8.04
C LEU A 60 5.15 -3.06 -6.80
N LEU A 61 5.90 -2.11 -6.27
CA LEU A 61 6.84 -2.29 -5.16
C LEU A 61 6.28 -1.82 -3.81
N ASP A 62 5.49 -0.75 -3.83
CA ASP A 62 4.89 -0.15 -2.63
C ASP A 62 3.77 0.83 -3.03
N VAL A 63 2.91 1.19 -2.09
CA VAL A 63 1.91 2.24 -2.26
C VAL A 63 1.95 3.17 -1.06
N ARG A 64 2.16 4.47 -1.26
CA ARG A 64 2.27 5.44 -0.16
C ARG A 64 1.41 6.68 -0.40
N ARG A 65 1.04 7.34 0.69
CA ARG A 65 0.53 8.71 0.64
C ARG A 65 1.69 9.71 0.68
N ALA A 66 1.70 10.66 -0.24
CA ALA A 66 2.63 11.79 -0.23
C ALA A 66 1.91 13.02 -0.81
N ASN A 67 1.96 14.16 -0.11
CA ASN A 67 1.31 15.41 -0.54
C ASN A 67 -0.18 15.23 -0.93
N ASP A 68 -0.94 14.46 -0.14
CA ASP A 68 -2.35 14.09 -0.40
C ASP A 68 -2.61 13.23 -1.65
N GLU A 69 -1.56 12.72 -2.30
CA GLU A 69 -1.63 11.81 -3.43
C GLU A 69 -1.38 10.36 -3.00
N VAL A 70 -1.99 9.41 -3.71
CA VAL A 70 -1.68 7.98 -3.59
C VAL A 70 -0.70 7.60 -4.69
N ARG A 71 0.56 7.40 -4.29
CA ARG A 71 1.67 7.07 -5.19
C ARG A 71 1.91 5.57 -5.19
N HIS A 72 1.85 4.97 -6.38
CA HIS A 72 2.13 3.56 -6.61
C HIS A 72 3.56 3.45 -7.15
N TYR A 73 4.49 3.05 -6.31
CA TYR A 73 5.90 2.95 -6.69
C TYR A 73 6.13 1.71 -7.54
N VAL A 74 6.73 1.91 -8.70
CA VAL A 74 6.88 0.86 -9.71
C VAL A 74 8.30 0.77 -10.26
N GLU A 75 8.63 -0.42 -10.74
CA GLU A 75 9.85 -0.70 -11.52
C GLU A 75 9.49 -1.35 -12.86
N GLY A 76 10.31 -1.11 -13.87
CA GLY A 76 10.15 -1.64 -15.22
C GLY A 76 9.58 -0.62 -16.21
N VAL A 77 8.85 -1.11 -17.22
CA VAL A 77 8.34 -0.28 -18.31
C VAL A 77 7.36 0.77 -17.76
N SER A 78 7.72 2.05 -17.92
CA SER A 78 6.89 3.17 -17.45
C SER A 78 5.61 3.23 -18.29
N PRO A 79 4.43 3.02 -17.71
CA PRO A 79 3.20 3.05 -18.47
C PRO A 79 2.80 4.49 -18.84
N VAL A 80 2.12 4.64 -19.98
CA VAL A 80 1.75 5.96 -20.52
C VAL A 80 0.62 6.58 -19.69
N VAL A 81 0.78 7.83 -19.28
CA VAL A 81 -0.29 8.62 -18.63
C VAL A 81 -1.53 8.64 -19.53
N GLY A 82 -2.70 8.41 -18.93
CA GLY A 82 -3.96 8.28 -19.64
C GLY A 82 -4.31 6.86 -20.10
N ALA A 83 -3.39 5.90 -20.03
CA ALA A 83 -3.66 4.50 -20.36
C ALA A 83 -4.59 3.83 -19.34
N ASN A 84 -5.39 2.87 -19.82
CA ASN A 84 -6.14 1.95 -18.99
C ASN A 84 -5.30 0.69 -18.74
N VAL A 85 -5.10 0.35 -17.46
CA VAL A 85 -4.27 -0.77 -17.03
C VAL A 85 -4.97 -1.57 -15.93
N ALA A 86 -4.46 -2.75 -15.62
CA ALA A 86 -4.91 -3.54 -14.48
C ALA A 86 -3.91 -3.45 -13.33
N VAL A 87 -4.40 -3.15 -12.12
CA VAL A 87 -3.66 -3.31 -10.87
C VAL A 87 -3.95 -4.71 -10.33
N LYS A 88 -2.92 -5.49 -10.05
CA LYS A 88 -3.00 -6.84 -9.46
C LYS A 88 -2.16 -6.88 -8.19
N VAL A 89 -2.79 -7.13 -7.06
CA VAL A 89 -2.12 -7.26 -5.75
C VAL A 89 -1.61 -8.69 -5.56
N ASP A 90 -0.43 -8.84 -4.97
CA ASP A 90 0.08 -10.12 -4.48
C ASP A 90 -0.75 -10.56 -3.24
N PRO A 91 -1.58 -11.62 -3.37
CA PRO A 91 -2.45 -12.08 -2.29
C PRO A 91 -1.65 -12.59 -1.08
N GLU A 92 -0.50 -13.21 -1.29
CA GLU A 92 0.30 -13.80 -0.23
C GLU A 92 0.99 -12.69 0.58
N PHE A 93 1.56 -11.70 -0.12
CA PHE A 93 2.14 -10.53 0.52
C PHE A 93 1.09 -9.76 1.34
N ARG A 94 -0.09 -9.49 0.77
CA ARG A 94 -1.18 -8.80 1.48
C ARG A 94 -1.58 -9.55 2.75
N ARG A 95 -1.86 -10.85 2.64
CA ARG A 95 -2.29 -11.68 3.79
C ARG A 95 -1.22 -11.71 4.87
N ARG A 96 0.05 -11.86 4.48
CA ARG A 96 1.17 -11.78 5.42
C ARG A 96 1.19 -10.40 6.09
N SER A 97 1.19 -9.31 5.33
CA SER A 97 1.23 -7.95 5.89
C SER A 97 0.12 -7.65 6.90
N SER A 98 -1.11 -8.03 6.60
CA SER A 98 -2.22 -7.87 7.54
C SER A 98 -2.05 -8.72 8.80
N ARG A 99 -1.56 -9.96 8.69
CA ARG A 99 -1.31 -10.82 9.87
C ARG A 99 -0.23 -10.26 10.79
N TRP A 100 0.85 -9.74 10.22
CA TRP A 100 1.92 -9.11 11.00
C TRP A 100 1.39 -7.89 11.74
N HIS A 101 0.65 -7.01 11.05
CA HIS A 101 0.00 -5.85 11.66
C HIS A 101 -0.93 -6.25 12.82
N THR A 102 -1.79 -7.27 12.63
CA THR A 102 -2.63 -7.81 13.72
C THR A 102 -1.81 -8.37 14.86
N ALA A 103 -0.73 -9.12 14.58
CA ALA A 103 0.16 -9.63 15.62
C ALA A 103 0.84 -8.49 16.41
N GLY A 104 1.10 -7.35 15.77
CA GLY A 104 1.64 -6.15 16.42
C GLY A 104 0.70 -5.59 17.46
N HIS A 105 -0.58 -5.47 17.12
CA HIS A 105 -1.62 -5.05 18.07
C HIS A 105 -1.79 -6.03 19.22
N LEU A 106 -1.77 -7.34 18.94
CA LEU A 106 -1.88 -8.36 19.99
C LEU A 106 -0.70 -8.31 20.97
N LEU A 107 0.52 -8.16 20.45
CA LEU A 107 1.72 -8.03 21.29
C LEU A 107 1.71 -6.73 22.11
N ALA A 108 1.33 -5.61 21.49
CA ALA A 108 1.17 -4.34 22.19
C ALA A 108 0.16 -4.46 23.34
N ALA A 109 -1.03 -5.00 23.07
CA ALA A 109 -2.07 -5.21 24.09
C ALA A 109 -1.60 -6.14 25.22
N ALA A 110 -0.86 -7.21 24.90
CA ALA A 110 -0.31 -8.10 25.91
C ALA A 110 0.73 -7.40 26.80
N LEU A 111 1.65 -6.62 26.21
CA LEU A 111 2.70 -5.93 26.98
C LEU A 111 2.12 -4.81 27.85
N GLU A 112 1.16 -4.05 27.34
CA GLU A 112 0.47 -3.01 28.12
C GLU A 112 -0.34 -3.60 29.29
N HIS A 113 -0.88 -4.81 29.12
CA HIS A 113 -1.57 -5.53 30.18
C HIS A 113 -0.60 -6.06 31.26
N GLU A 114 0.52 -6.66 30.85
CA GLU A 114 1.46 -7.32 31.77
C GLU A 114 2.44 -6.36 32.46
N ILE A 115 2.75 -5.20 31.87
CA ILE A 115 3.78 -4.29 32.34
C ILE A 115 3.18 -2.92 32.69
N PRO A 116 2.93 -2.63 33.98
CA PRO A 116 2.40 -1.33 34.40
C PRO A 116 3.30 -0.18 33.95
N GLY A 117 2.70 0.80 33.27
CA GLY A 117 3.41 1.97 32.73
C GLY A 117 4.09 1.75 31.38
N PHE A 118 4.03 0.54 30.81
CA PHE A 118 4.38 0.32 29.42
C PHE A 118 3.29 0.87 28.51
N ALA A 119 3.69 1.63 27.49
CA ALA A 119 2.79 2.18 26.48
C ALA A 119 3.40 1.92 25.10
N ALA A 120 2.73 1.10 24.30
CA ALA A 120 3.17 0.84 22.93
C ALA A 120 2.90 2.09 22.08
N SER A 121 3.96 2.69 21.55
CA SER A 121 3.86 3.90 20.73
C SER A 121 3.98 3.63 19.22
N ALA A 122 4.74 2.60 18.84
CA ALA A 122 4.84 2.10 17.47
C ALA A 122 5.29 0.64 17.46
N ALA A 123 4.78 -0.14 16.50
CA ALA A 123 5.27 -1.47 16.20
C ALA A 123 5.74 -1.51 14.74
N GLN A 124 7.06 -1.55 14.53
CA GLN A 124 7.69 -1.80 13.23
C GLN A 124 8.16 -3.25 13.22
N GLN A 125 7.64 -4.07 12.30
CA GLN A 125 7.85 -5.52 12.32
C GLN A 125 8.53 -6.04 11.06
N TRP A 126 9.02 -5.12 10.22
CA TRP A 126 9.48 -5.39 8.87
C TRP A 126 11.01 -5.26 8.80
N PRO A 127 11.76 -6.34 8.50
CA PRO A 127 13.23 -6.35 8.55
C PRO A 127 13.92 -5.36 7.59
N THR A 128 13.23 -4.92 6.54
CA THR A 128 13.79 -4.06 5.48
C THR A 128 13.62 -2.57 5.73
N ASP A 129 12.87 -2.19 6.76
CA ASP A 129 12.56 -0.79 7.10
C ASP A 129 13.19 -0.38 8.45
N ALA A 130 14.28 -1.06 8.86
CA ALA A 130 15.03 -0.81 10.10
C ALA A 130 16.32 0.00 9.84
#